data_AF-A0A3D9BBZ5-F1
#
_entry.id   AF-A0A3D9BBZ5-F1
#
_cell.length_a   1.000
_cell.length_b   1.000
_cell.length_c   1.000
_cell.angle_alpha   90.00
_cell.angle_beta   90.00
_cell.angle_gamma   90.00
#
_symmetry.space_group_name_H-M   'P 1'
#
loop_
_entity.id
_entity.type
_entity.pdbx_description
1 polymer ?
#
loop_
_entity_poly.entity_id
_entity_poly.type
_entity_poly.pdbx_seq_one_letter_code
_entity_poly.pdbx_strand_id
1 'polypeptide(L)'
;MKKQLLLFAFSALALTSCNDDDIQGYEMDMMKGDWKISKKETISGKDDKFVIGTTTPTGCSVNDKLEFRTDYYTSFTTYGGTGTNCNVVAKVEGKYEYNSETKDLTVTYTGNSAVKYRIVVLTSSEMRIKQLSGNIDQDGDTIPDAEYITYKR
;
A
#
# COMPACT_ATOMS: atom_id res chain seq x y z
N MET A 1 -26.15 63.88 -1.00
CA MET A 1 -25.24 63.10 -1.89
C MET A 1 -25.48 61.62 -1.60
N LYS A 2 -26.06 60.88 -2.56
CA LYS A 2 -26.36 59.44 -2.43
C LYS A 2 -25.07 58.64 -2.65
N LYS A 3 -24.60 57.90 -1.65
CA LYS A 3 -23.55 56.88 -1.82
C LYS A 3 -24.23 55.52 -1.98
N GLN A 4 -24.31 55.04 -3.22
CA GLN A 4 -24.69 53.68 -3.56
C GLN A 4 -23.55 52.76 -3.13
N LEU A 5 -23.77 51.94 -2.10
CA LEU A 5 -22.85 50.90 -1.69
C LEU A 5 -23.09 49.69 -2.61
N LEU A 6 -22.24 49.53 -3.62
CA LEU A 6 -22.19 48.35 -4.47
C LEU A 6 -21.86 47.14 -3.59
N LEU A 7 -22.87 46.32 -3.25
CA LEU A 7 -22.63 44.97 -2.77
C LEU A 7 -22.11 44.15 -3.95
N PHE A 8 -20.82 43.84 -3.91
CA PHE A 8 -20.26 42.77 -4.72
C PHE A 8 -20.96 41.47 -4.32
N ALA A 9 -21.82 40.99 -5.21
CA ALA A 9 -22.25 39.61 -5.20
C ALA A 9 -20.99 38.76 -5.39
N PHE A 10 -20.48 38.17 -4.30
CA PHE A 10 -19.58 37.05 -4.38
C PHE A 10 -20.37 35.92 -5.03
N SER A 11 -20.21 35.80 -6.35
CA SER A 11 -20.41 34.56 -7.06
C SER A 11 -19.72 33.48 -6.24
N ALA A 12 -20.52 32.61 -5.63
CA ALA A 12 -20.08 31.29 -5.20
C ALA A 12 -19.62 30.57 -6.47
N LEU A 13 -18.37 30.84 -6.85
CA LEU A 13 -17.63 30.08 -7.84
C LEU A 13 -17.56 28.67 -7.30
N ALA A 14 -18.45 27.83 -7.83
CA ALA A 14 -18.24 26.43 -8.12
C ALA A 14 -17.11 25.77 -7.30
N LEU A 15 -17.45 25.25 -6.12
CA LEU A 15 -16.66 24.20 -5.45
C LEU A 15 -16.87 22.82 -6.11
N THR A 16 -17.19 22.79 -7.40
CA THR A 16 -17.43 21.55 -8.13
C THR A 16 -16.15 21.14 -8.84
N SER A 17 -15.54 20.05 -8.37
CA SER A 17 -14.43 19.32 -9.01
C SER A 17 -13.02 19.83 -8.72
N CYS A 18 -12.54 19.63 -7.48
CA CYS A 18 -11.15 19.19 -7.34
C CYS A 18 -11.15 17.74 -7.83
N ASN A 19 -10.54 17.47 -8.99
CA ASN A 19 -10.57 16.17 -9.63
C ASN A 19 -9.98 15.10 -8.70
N ASP A 20 -10.73 14.03 -8.42
CA ASP A 20 -10.21 12.84 -7.71
C ASP A 20 -9.00 12.23 -8.44
N ASP A 21 -8.90 12.45 -9.76
CA ASP A 21 -7.76 12.06 -10.60
C ASP A 21 -6.42 12.66 -10.12
N ASP A 22 -6.40 13.87 -9.55
CA ASP A 22 -5.16 14.50 -9.09
C ASP A 22 -4.59 13.77 -7.85
N ILE A 23 -5.46 13.29 -6.95
CA ILE A 23 -5.06 12.56 -5.75
C ILE A 23 -4.55 11.17 -6.13
N GLN A 24 -5.28 10.46 -6.99
CA GLN A 24 -4.87 9.12 -7.41
C GLN A 24 -3.51 9.17 -8.14
N GLY A 25 -3.33 10.12 -9.06
CA GLY A 25 -2.06 10.32 -9.76
C GLY A 25 -0.90 10.60 -8.79
N TYR A 26 -1.10 11.52 -7.84
CA TYR A 26 -0.10 11.84 -6.82
C TYR A 26 0.30 10.64 -5.96
N GLU A 27 -0.67 9.85 -5.49
CA GLU A 27 -0.41 8.67 -4.67
C GLU A 27 0.23 7.54 -5.47
N MET A 28 -0.17 7.34 -6.73
CA MET A 28 0.49 6.40 -7.63
C MET A 28 1.96 6.80 -7.89
N ASP A 29 2.25 8.11 -7.99
CA ASP A 29 3.63 8.60 -8.07
C ASP A 29 4.40 8.39 -6.77
N MET A 30 3.75 8.48 -5.60
CA MET A 30 4.38 8.11 -4.32
C MET A 30 4.64 6.62 -4.22
N MET A 31 3.71 5.77 -4.67
CA MET A 31 3.84 4.31 -4.71
C MET A 31 4.91 3.84 -5.70
N LYS A 32 5.16 4.60 -6.78
CA LYS A 32 6.11 4.20 -7.81
C LYS A 32 7.51 3.91 -7.25
N GLY A 33 8.11 2.85 -7.78
CA GLY A 33 9.49 2.46 -7.52
C GLY A 33 9.60 1.17 -6.73
N ASP A 34 10.79 0.98 -6.17
CA ASP A 34 11.19 -0.23 -5.47
C ASP A 34 10.97 -0.08 -3.96
N TRP A 35 10.37 -1.11 -3.37
CA TRP A 35 10.01 -1.19 -1.97
C TRP A 35 10.58 -2.46 -1.35
N LYS A 36 11.38 -2.31 -0.29
CA LYS A 36 11.94 -3.43 0.49
C LYS A 36 11.10 -3.68 1.72
N ILE A 37 10.84 -4.94 2.03
CA ILE A 37 10.15 -5.29 3.28
C ILE A 37 11.05 -4.90 4.46
N SER A 38 10.53 -4.12 5.39
CA SER A 38 11.21 -3.78 6.64
C SER A 38 10.76 -4.68 7.78
N LYS A 39 9.46 -4.98 7.85
CA LYS A 39 8.86 -5.93 8.81
C LYS A 39 7.49 -6.41 8.33
N LYS A 40 7.11 -7.57 8.85
CA LYS A 40 5.77 -8.13 8.82
C LYS A 40 5.27 -8.28 10.24
N GLU A 41 4.01 -7.91 10.49
CA GLU A 41 3.37 -8.01 11.80
C GLU A 41 2.04 -8.74 11.66
N THR A 42 1.80 -9.74 12.52
CA THR A 42 0.45 -10.25 12.75
C THR A 42 -0.18 -9.35 13.81
N ILE A 43 -1.34 -8.77 13.52
CA ILE A 43 -2.07 -7.88 14.42
C ILE A 43 -3.46 -8.44 14.69
N SER A 44 -3.86 -8.39 15.96
CA SER A 44 -5.14 -8.90 16.43
C SER A 44 -6.30 -8.30 15.65
N GLY A 45 -7.18 -9.16 15.13
CA GLY A 45 -8.39 -8.74 14.43
C GLY A 45 -9.40 -8.02 15.32
N LYS A 46 -9.30 -8.20 16.64
CA LYS A 46 -10.24 -7.66 17.64
C LYS A 46 -10.16 -6.15 17.77
N ASP A 47 -8.95 -5.59 17.76
CA ASP A 47 -8.71 -4.17 17.99
C ASP A 47 -7.85 -3.49 16.91
N ASP A 48 -7.29 -4.28 15.99
CA ASP A 48 -6.40 -3.83 14.91
C ASP A 48 -5.17 -3.07 15.41
N LYS A 49 -4.73 -3.36 16.65
CA LYS A 49 -3.65 -2.65 17.36
C LYS A 49 -2.66 -3.58 18.04
N PHE A 50 -3.14 -4.65 18.67
CA PHE A 50 -2.27 -5.55 19.41
C PHE A 50 -1.42 -6.39 18.47
N VAL A 51 -0.10 -6.24 18.55
CA VAL A 51 0.85 -7.01 17.74
C VAL A 51 1.05 -8.38 18.38
N ILE A 52 0.59 -9.43 17.71
CA ILE A 52 0.73 -10.83 18.13
C ILE A 52 2.15 -11.34 17.81
N GLY A 53 2.67 -10.96 16.63
CA GLY A 53 3.96 -11.41 16.15
C GLY A 53 4.62 -10.41 15.23
N THR A 54 5.96 -10.44 15.17
CA THR A 54 6.75 -9.62 14.27
C THR A 54 7.85 -10.44 13.63
N THR A 55 8.01 -10.33 12.32
CA THR A 55 9.11 -10.92 11.56
C THR A 55 9.80 -9.84 10.74
N THR A 56 11.13 -9.78 10.82
CA THR A 56 11.95 -8.92 9.98
C THR A 56 12.72 -9.78 8.97
N PRO A 57 12.88 -9.36 7.70
CA PRO A 57 13.71 -10.08 6.75
C PRO A 57 15.14 -10.26 7.24
N THR A 58 15.76 -11.39 6.92
CA THR A 58 17.13 -11.75 7.31
C THR A 58 17.80 -12.52 6.19
N GLY A 59 19.14 -12.52 6.15
CA GLY A 59 19.87 -13.17 5.05
C GLY A 59 19.58 -12.50 3.72
N CYS A 60 19.41 -13.26 2.64
CA CYS A 60 19.22 -12.67 1.31
C CYS A 60 17.86 -12.00 1.09
N SER A 61 16.83 -12.36 1.88
CA SER A 61 15.49 -11.77 1.75
C SER A 61 15.42 -10.29 2.14
N VAL A 62 16.48 -9.74 2.77
CA VAL A 62 16.63 -8.28 2.95
C VAL A 62 16.70 -7.53 1.62
N ASN A 63 16.97 -8.24 0.52
CA ASN A 63 17.00 -7.70 -0.83
C ASN A 63 15.69 -7.93 -1.60
N ASP A 64 14.72 -8.66 -1.03
CA ASP A 64 13.41 -8.86 -1.64
C ASP A 64 12.76 -7.51 -1.94
N LYS A 65 12.12 -7.42 -3.10
CA LYS A 65 11.74 -6.14 -3.69
C LYS A 65 10.37 -6.21 -4.34
N LEU A 66 9.46 -5.37 -3.87
CA LEU A 66 8.18 -5.07 -4.49
C LEU A 66 8.36 -3.84 -5.38
N GLU A 67 7.90 -3.92 -6.63
CA GLU A 67 7.91 -2.80 -7.56
C GLU A 67 6.46 -2.38 -7.86
N PHE A 68 6.24 -1.07 -7.89
CA PHE A 68 5.04 -0.48 -8.48
C PHE A 68 5.43 0.53 -9.57
N ARG A 69 4.65 0.56 -10.63
CA ARG A 69 4.74 1.58 -11.69
C ARG A 69 3.41 2.29 -11.86
N THR A 70 3.45 3.49 -12.45
CA THR A 70 2.24 4.31 -12.68
C THR A 70 1.34 3.79 -13.79
N ASP A 71 1.79 2.79 -14.57
CA ASP A 71 0.99 2.09 -15.57
C ASP A 71 0.34 0.80 -15.03
N TYR A 72 0.11 0.75 -13.72
CA TYR A 72 -0.53 -0.36 -13.01
C TYR A 72 0.25 -1.68 -13.01
N TYR A 73 1.52 -1.67 -13.41
CA TYR A 73 2.41 -2.82 -13.29
C TYR A 73 2.88 -3.01 -11.85
N THR A 74 3.00 -4.27 -11.43
CA THR A 74 3.70 -4.63 -10.21
C THR A 74 4.54 -5.90 -10.39
N SER A 75 5.63 -6.00 -9.64
CA SER A 75 6.40 -7.24 -9.54
C SER A 75 6.90 -7.48 -8.13
N PHE A 76 7.16 -8.74 -7.80
CA PHE A 76 7.86 -9.11 -6.59
C PHE A 76 9.07 -9.98 -6.97
N THR A 77 10.26 -9.50 -6.62
CA THR A 77 11.53 -10.19 -6.82
C THR A 77 12.01 -10.75 -5.50
N THR A 78 12.29 -12.04 -5.48
CA THR A 78 12.82 -12.75 -4.30
C THR A 78 14.29 -13.07 -4.49
N TYR A 79 15.06 -12.92 -3.42
CA TYR A 79 16.49 -13.18 -3.36
C TYR A 79 16.78 -14.33 -2.40
N GLY A 80 17.66 -15.23 -2.82
CA GLY A 80 18.10 -16.37 -2.04
C GLY A 80 19.60 -16.60 -2.17
N GLY A 81 20.14 -17.43 -1.29
CA GLY A 81 21.57 -17.71 -1.22
C GLY A 81 22.09 -17.73 0.22
N THR A 82 23.41 -17.68 0.37
CA THR A 82 24.10 -17.73 1.68
C THR A 82 25.18 -16.67 1.77
N GLY A 83 25.32 -16.06 2.96
CA GLY A 83 26.31 -15.00 3.20
C GLY A 83 26.12 -13.81 2.26
N THR A 84 27.20 -13.42 1.58
CA THR A 84 27.21 -12.32 0.60
C THR A 84 26.73 -12.72 -0.80
N ASN A 85 26.50 -14.02 -1.04
CA ASN A 85 26.14 -14.54 -2.36
C ASN A 85 24.62 -14.60 -2.52
N CYS A 86 23.99 -13.43 -2.65
CA CYS A 86 22.55 -13.31 -2.86
C CYS A 86 22.22 -13.14 -4.35
N ASN A 87 21.37 -14.01 -4.88
CA ASN A 87 20.94 -14.00 -6.27
C ASN A 87 19.41 -13.97 -6.35
N VAL A 88 18.89 -13.45 -7.47
CA VAL A 88 17.45 -13.53 -7.77
C VAL A 88 17.07 -15.02 -7.91
N VAL A 89 16.11 -15.47 -7.11
CA VAL A 89 15.59 -16.85 -7.18
C VAL A 89 14.27 -16.93 -7.94
N ALA A 90 13.44 -15.89 -7.84
CA ALA A 90 12.23 -15.76 -8.63
C ALA A 90 11.83 -14.30 -8.80
N LYS A 91 11.13 -14.02 -9.90
CA LYS A 91 10.39 -12.78 -10.12
C LYS A 91 8.99 -13.14 -10.57
N VAL A 92 7.98 -12.62 -9.88
CA VAL A 92 6.58 -12.70 -10.31
C VAL A 92 6.11 -11.33 -10.73
N GLU A 93 5.37 -11.27 -11.84
CA GLU A 93 4.92 -10.03 -12.46
C GLU A 93 3.40 -10.04 -12.61
N GLY A 94 2.80 -8.86 -12.55
CA GLY A 94 1.36 -8.72 -12.51
C GLY A 94 0.90 -7.29 -12.69
N LYS A 95 -0.38 -7.09 -12.35
CA LYS A 95 -1.01 -5.79 -12.31
C LYS A 95 -1.58 -5.51 -10.94
N TYR A 96 -1.80 -4.23 -10.66
CA TYR A 96 -2.55 -3.80 -9.50
C TYR A 96 -3.67 -2.83 -9.87
N GLU A 97 -4.68 -2.79 -9.03
CA GLU A 97 -5.74 -1.79 -9.02
C GLU A 97 -5.66 -1.04 -7.69
N TYR A 98 -5.79 0.28 -7.72
CA TYR A 98 -5.72 1.12 -6.54
C TYR A 98 -6.84 2.15 -6.54
N ASN A 99 -7.54 2.28 -5.42
CA ASN A 99 -8.54 3.31 -5.19
C ASN A 99 -8.01 4.27 -4.12
N SER A 100 -7.79 5.54 -4.49
CA SER A 100 -7.24 6.56 -3.59
C SER A 100 -8.23 7.02 -2.52
N GLU A 101 -9.54 6.82 -2.68
CA GLU A 101 -10.54 7.18 -1.65
C GLU A 101 -10.56 6.13 -0.54
N THR A 102 -10.66 4.84 -0.89
CA THR A 102 -10.77 3.74 0.08
C THR A 102 -9.42 3.21 0.54
N LYS A 103 -8.35 3.57 -0.18
CA LYS A 103 -6.99 3.04 -0.06
C LYS A 103 -6.90 1.54 -0.34
N ASP A 104 -7.91 0.96 -0.99
CA ASP A 104 -7.91 -0.46 -1.35
C ASP A 104 -6.95 -0.70 -2.52
N LEU A 105 -6.13 -1.74 -2.37
CA LEU A 105 -5.14 -2.19 -3.33
C LEU A 105 -5.42 -3.65 -3.65
N THR A 106 -5.67 -3.96 -4.92
CA THR A 106 -5.80 -5.35 -5.40
C THR A 106 -4.60 -5.69 -6.26
N VAL A 107 -3.87 -6.75 -5.93
CA VAL A 107 -2.71 -7.22 -6.71
C VAL A 107 -3.03 -8.56 -7.36
N THR A 108 -2.78 -8.67 -8.65
CA THR A 108 -2.98 -9.90 -9.43
C THR A 108 -1.69 -10.24 -10.19
N TYR A 109 -0.98 -11.25 -9.70
CA TYR A 109 0.18 -11.81 -10.40
C TYR A 109 -0.27 -12.78 -11.50
N THR A 110 0.53 -12.86 -12.57
CA THR A 110 0.25 -13.74 -13.72
C THR A 110 0.09 -15.19 -13.26
N GLY A 111 -1.06 -15.79 -13.56
CA GLY A 111 -1.37 -17.18 -13.19
C GLY A 111 -1.87 -17.38 -11.75
N ASN A 112 -2.01 -16.30 -10.96
CA ASN A 112 -2.48 -16.34 -9.58
C ASN A 112 -3.83 -15.63 -9.41
N SER A 113 -4.55 -15.97 -8.35
CA SER A 113 -5.75 -15.23 -7.93
C SER A 113 -5.37 -13.85 -7.39
N ALA A 114 -6.30 -12.90 -7.52
CA ALA A 114 -6.16 -11.56 -6.96
C ALA A 114 -6.10 -11.60 -5.43
N VAL A 115 -5.20 -10.82 -4.84
CA VAL A 115 -5.08 -10.63 -3.39
C VAL A 115 -5.42 -9.19 -3.04
N LYS A 116 -6.25 -9.01 -2.01
CA LYS A 116 -6.74 -7.70 -1.58
C LYS A 116 -5.97 -7.18 -0.37
N TYR A 117 -5.61 -5.92 -0.43
CA TYR A 117 -4.92 -5.18 0.61
C TYR A 117 -5.57 -3.82 0.81
N ARG A 118 -5.19 -3.16 1.91
CA ARG A 118 -5.43 -1.74 2.13
C ARG A 118 -4.13 -1.04 2.47
N ILE A 119 -3.83 0.06 1.80
CA ILE A 119 -2.70 0.92 2.17
C ILE A 119 -3.11 1.74 3.39
N VAL A 120 -2.42 1.55 4.51
CA VAL A 120 -2.70 2.26 5.78
C VAL A 120 -1.68 3.36 6.07
N VAL A 121 -0.51 3.30 5.43
CA VAL A 121 0.50 4.37 5.42
C VAL A 121 1.06 4.45 4.01
N LEU A 122 1.14 5.67 3.46
CA LEU A 122 1.85 5.96 2.22
C LEU A 122 2.57 7.29 2.35
N THR A 123 3.89 7.25 2.31
CA THR A 123 4.77 8.42 2.35
C THR A 123 5.84 8.28 1.28
N SER A 124 6.70 9.29 1.17
CA SER A 124 7.83 9.24 0.25
C SER A 124 8.98 8.31 0.69
N SER A 125 8.84 7.53 1.76
CA SER A 125 9.90 6.60 2.22
C SER A 125 9.35 5.35 2.91
N GLU A 126 8.05 5.33 3.22
CA GLU A 126 7.39 4.23 3.91
C GLU A 126 6.01 3.95 3.29
N MET A 127 5.73 2.67 3.09
CA MET A 127 4.42 2.16 2.70
C MET A 127 4.05 1.02 3.65
N ARG A 128 2.86 1.06 4.24
CA ARG A 128 2.35 -0.02 5.08
C ARG A 128 1.02 -0.51 4.52
N ILE A 129 0.93 -1.82 4.29
CA ILE A 129 -0.29 -2.45 3.78
C ILE A 129 -0.85 -3.44 4.79
N LYS A 130 -2.17 -3.53 4.84
CA LYS A 130 -2.95 -4.53 5.58
C LYS A 130 -3.50 -5.56 4.59
N GLN A 131 -3.33 -6.85 4.86
CA GLN A 131 -3.98 -7.90 4.07
C GLN A 131 -5.46 -8.03 4.44
N LEU A 132 -6.34 -8.05 3.43
CA LEU A 132 -7.80 -8.09 3.61
C LEU A 132 -8.42 -9.48 3.36
N SER A 133 -7.64 -10.43 2.83
CA SER A 133 -8.12 -11.76 2.44
C SER A 133 -7.16 -12.85 2.88
N GLY A 134 -7.69 -14.03 3.25
CA GLY A 134 -6.86 -15.18 3.65
C GLY A 134 -6.30 -15.07 5.07
N ASN A 135 -6.84 -14.17 5.88
CA ASN A 135 -6.50 -14.00 7.29
C ASN A 135 -7.05 -15.17 8.12
N ILE A 136 -6.29 -15.58 9.13
CA ILE A 136 -6.64 -16.68 10.05
C ILE A 136 -6.50 -16.19 11.49
N ASP A 137 -7.24 -16.82 12.41
CA ASP A 137 -7.07 -16.62 13.85
C ASP A 137 -5.76 -17.29 14.31
N GLN A 138 -4.80 -16.50 14.77
CA GLN A 138 -3.48 -16.96 15.23
C GLN A 138 -3.36 -16.99 16.76
N ASP A 139 -4.21 -16.27 17.49
CA ASP A 139 -4.17 -16.19 18.96
C ASP A 139 -5.28 -16.99 19.68
N GLY A 140 -6.23 -17.54 18.92
CA GLY A 140 -7.29 -18.43 19.39
C GLY A 140 -8.53 -17.71 19.94
N ASP A 141 -8.70 -16.42 19.65
CA ASP A 141 -9.83 -15.61 20.15
C ASP A 141 -11.10 -15.68 19.27
N THR A 142 -11.08 -16.48 18.19
CA THR A 142 -12.11 -16.68 17.17
C THR A 142 -12.31 -15.52 16.18
N ILE A 143 -11.48 -14.48 16.25
CA ILE A 143 -11.49 -13.35 15.32
C ILE A 143 -10.25 -13.46 14.42
N PRO A 144 -10.39 -13.46 13.08
CA PRO A 144 -9.22 -13.55 12.19
C PRO A 144 -8.24 -12.38 12.33
N ASP A 145 -6.95 -12.68 12.44
CA ASP A 145 -5.88 -11.70 12.56
C ASP A 145 -5.34 -11.25 11.20
N ALA A 146 -4.90 -10.01 11.11
CA ALA A 146 -4.42 -9.44 9.85
C ALA A 146 -2.89 -9.39 9.79
N GLU A 147 -2.32 -9.81 8.65
CA GLU A 147 -0.93 -9.51 8.32
C GLU A 147 -0.81 -8.05 7.85
N TYR A 148 0.13 -7.34 8.46
CA TYR A 148 0.60 -6.03 8.02
C TYR A 148 2.02 -6.15 7.49
N ILE A 149 2.29 -5.56 6.34
CA ILE A 149 3.63 -5.51 5.76
C ILE A 149 4.05 -4.05 5.67
N THR A 150 5.18 -3.72 6.30
CA THR A 150 5.79 -2.39 6.21
C THR A 150 6.96 -2.44 5.25
N TYR A 151 6.93 -1.61 4.23
CA TYR A 151 7.97 -1.43 3.23
C TYR A 151 8.68 -0.10 3.39
N LYS A 152 9.96 -0.07 3.02
CA LYS A 152 10.79 1.12 2.96
C LYS A 152 11.60 1.18 1.67
N ARG A 153 11.99 2.38 1.27
CA ARG A 153 12.87 2.63 0.13
C ARG A 153 14.10 3.44 0.55
#